data_AF-A0A940A8P7-F1
#
_entry.id   AF-A0A940A8P7-F1
#
_cell.length_a   1.000
_cell.length_b   1.000
_cell.length_c   1.000
_cell.angle_alpha   90.00
_cell.angle_beta   90.00
_cell.angle_gamma   90.00
#
_symmetry.space_group_name_H-M   'P 1'
#
loop_
_entity.id
_entity.type
_entity.pdbx_description
1 polymer ?
#
loop_
_entity_poly.entity_id
_entity_poly.type
_entity_poly.pdbx_seq_one_letter_code
_entity_poly.pdbx_strand_id
1 'polypeptide(L)'
;MRRLFVAAALTVLVSVAGYSQGYPKEWDEFLTAEYYFSLKHEVNKAGGSGAECVEALLAAARRDIASQIKVNVTTTTQFKDRDVNGQAETEYTSSVSFSSDVTLRFVETRTYYDKRKKTGYALAFLSKQDLQDIYSARAKKVEAMLEVAEKAEEERKYDVALKYNYWGLLLNSTLPAADQPDFGGEPAQWHARSSIERILDGLEFKYTGRSPEDNLLGLMDVTFEGEPVTSLDYTVNDGLGESAVLQAREGIGVIEFRANMDIRSVDIRVEYTYEDESISDPEMKLALNEIGRIRFADAYKTGVPVSMAVPKTKRQLKKAQAALDASAASSLAREINTDFSKTRFSGVRDSVYYVRSINKVLDGLVAKDYESCRDLFSTEGYDIYTRLLNYGNARVVRRGPLKLINFDGSVYCRSIPMIFSFGNNYKTFMENVVFSFDSEGLINDVTFGIESESLHDILSKTQWEDDAKMVLINFLEGYKTAFALMNIDHISSIFSDDALIITGKKVTRTVIEGGIQLQGEAFEYNRQTKAQYIRNLERSFRSKEYINLKFSNVSVLKTTRGTNTNLYGIQVKQDYFSSNYGDSGYLYLLVDIADQSRPLIHVRTWQPEPDPDFGIYGIQNL
;
A
#
# COMPACT_ATOMS: atom_id res chain seq x y z
N MET A 1 -14.23 -35.51 -38.93
CA MET A 1 -15.62 -35.21 -38.50
C MET A 1 -15.67 -33.78 -38.01
N ARG A 2 -16.27 -32.87 -38.81
CA ARG A 2 -16.51 -31.47 -38.44
C ARG A 2 -17.50 -31.41 -37.27
N ARG A 3 -17.14 -30.78 -36.15
CA ARG A 3 -18.08 -30.43 -35.08
C ARG A 3 -18.43 -28.95 -35.23
N LEU A 4 -19.72 -28.69 -35.47
CA LEU A 4 -20.30 -27.37 -35.52
C LEU A 4 -20.22 -26.71 -34.13
N PHE A 5 -19.60 -25.54 -34.06
CA PHE A 5 -19.88 -24.56 -33.01
C PHE A 5 -21.20 -23.88 -33.35
N VAL A 6 -22.21 -24.04 -32.49
CA VAL A 6 -23.45 -23.26 -32.55
C VAL A 6 -23.23 -22.04 -31.66
N ALA A 7 -22.85 -20.92 -32.28
CA ALA A 7 -22.90 -19.61 -31.64
C ALA A 7 -24.37 -19.21 -31.51
N ALA A 8 -24.90 -19.20 -30.28
CA ALA A 8 -26.21 -18.64 -29.99
C ALA A 8 -26.09 -17.10 -29.96
N ALA A 9 -26.16 -16.48 -31.14
CA ALA A 9 -26.37 -15.04 -31.26
C ALA A 9 -27.81 -14.71 -30.82
N LEU A 10 -27.98 -14.25 -29.58
CA LEU A 10 -29.24 -13.70 -29.12
C LEU A 10 -29.37 -12.27 -29.67
N THR A 11 -29.77 -12.14 -30.93
CA THR A 11 -30.09 -10.85 -31.55
C THR A 11 -31.43 -10.37 -31.00
N VAL A 12 -31.42 -9.49 -30.00
CA VAL A 12 -32.62 -8.72 -29.65
C VAL A 12 -32.82 -7.68 -30.76
N LEU A 13 -33.55 -8.08 -31.80
CA LEU A 13 -34.09 -7.18 -32.81
C LEU A 13 -35.17 -6.32 -32.13
N VAL A 14 -34.80 -5.10 -31.71
CA VAL A 14 -35.80 -4.07 -31.39
C VAL A 14 -36.32 -3.53 -32.72
N SER A 15 -37.54 -3.91 -33.06
CA SER A 15 -38.27 -3.36 -34.19
C SER A 15 -38.51 -1.86 -33.96
N VAL A 16 -37.78 -1.01 -34.68
CA VAL A 16 -38.11 0.42 -34.78
C VAL A 16 -39.28 0.55 -35.75
N ALA A 17 -40.49 0.25 -35.28
CA ALA A 17 -41.72 0.58 -35.98
C ALA A 17 -41.99 2.09 -35.80
N GLY A 18 -42.13 2.80 -36.93
CA GLY A 18 -42.25 4.25 -37.00
C GLY A 18 -43.35 4.83 -36.09
N TYR A 19 -42.92 5.49 -35.02
CA TYR A 19 -43.67 6.51 -34.31
C TYR A 19 -42.94 7.83 -34.48
N SER A 20 -43.67 8.94 -34.58
CA SER A 20 -43.08 10.29 -34.58
C SER A 20 -42.08 10.43 -33.42
N GLN A 21 -40.79 10.62 -33.70
CA GLN A 21 -39.75 10.70 -32.67
C GLN A 21 -40.13 11.75 -31.63
N GLY A 22 -40.28 11.31 -30.37
CA GLY A 22 -40.62 12.17 -29.23
C GLY A 22 -39.41 12.64 -28.42
N TYR A 23 -38.22 12.11 -28.73
CA TYR A 23 -36.93 12.45 -28.13
C TYR A 23 -36.07 13.29 -29.11
N PRO A 24 -35.00 13.96 -28.64
CA PRO A 24 -34.11 14.75 -29.50
C PRO A 24 -33.46 13.92 -30.61
N LYS A 25 -33.45 14.42 -31.87
CA LYS A 25 -32.90 13.69 -33.04
C LYS A 25 -31.42 13.36 -32.93
N GLU A 26 -30.67 14.21 -32.24
CA GLU A 26 -29.26 14.00 -31.91
C GLU A 26 -29.00 12.72 -31.09
N TRP A 27 -30.02 12.05 -30.56
CA TRP A 27 -29.84 10.77 -29.88
C TRP A 27 -29.69 9.60 -30.85
N ASP A 28 -30.11 9.74 -32.12
CA ASP A 28 -30.04 8.68 -33.13
C ASP A 28 -28.61 8.17 -33.38
N GLU A 29 -27.60 9.01 -33.14
CA GLU A 29 -26.18 8.65 -33.28
C GLU A 29 -25.75 7.54 -32.31
N PHE A 30 -26.44 7.38 -31.17
CA PHE A 30 -26.15 6.36 -30.16
C PHE A 30 -27.03 5.12 -30.27
N LEU A 31 -28.06 5.15 -31.11
CA LEU A 31 -29.01 4.05 -31.29
C LEU A 31 -28.54 3.09 -32.39
N THR A 32 -27.25 2.83 -32.46
CA THR A 32 -26.60 2.01 -33.49
C THR A 32 -25.97 0.75 -32.90
N ALA A 33 -25.51 -0.17 -33.76
CA ALA A 33 -24.89 -1.41 -33.33
C ALA A 33 -23.50 -1.22 -32.67
N GLU A 34 -22.91 -0.03 -32.78
CA GLU A 34 -21.62 0.33 -32.17
C GLU A 34 -21.74 0.60 -30.67
N TYR A 35 -22.97 0.79 -30.16
CA TYR A 35 -23.24 1.12 -28.76
C TYR A 35 -24.04 0.03 -28.07
N TYR A 36 -23.78 -0.15 -26.77
CA TYR A 36 -24.80 -0.62 -25.84
C TYR A 36 -25.67 0.58 -25.47
N PHE A 37 -26.99 0.49 -25.60
CA PHE A 37 -27.88 1.61 -25.27
C PHE A 37 -29.20 1.14 -24.64
N SER A 38 -29.80 1.99 -23.82
CA SER A 38 -31.18 1.82 -23.34
C SER A 38 -31.90 3.16 -23.37
N LEU A 39 -32.96 3.23 -24.19
CA LEU A 39 -33.84 4.38 -24.30
C LEU A 39 -35.15 4.09 -23.54
N LYS A 40 -35.40 4.85 -22.47
CA LYS A 40 -36.62 4.79 -21.65
C LYS A 40 -37.47 6.02 -21.88
N HIS A 41 -38.79 5.84 -21.88
CA HIS A 41 -39.73 6.95 -21.94
C HIS A 41 -41.01 6.62 -21.18
N GLU A 42 -41.61 7.63 -20.55
CA GLU A 42 -42.88 7.49 -19.85
C GLU A 42 -43.66 8.81 -19.83
N VAL A 43 -44.99 8.71 -19.98
CA VAL A 43 -45.89 9.85 -19.78
C VAL A 43 -46.11 10.04 -18.28
N ASN A 44 -45.69 11.19 -17.75
CA ASN A 44 -45.86 11.57 -16.35
C ASN A 44 -47.35 11.86 -16.07
N LYS A 45 -48.11 10.79 -15.82
CA LYS A 45 -49.54 10.82 -15.49
C LYS A 45 -49.82 11.10 -14.01
N ALA A 46 -48.82 10.95 -13.14
CA ALA A 46 -48.97 10.99 -11.68
C ALA A 46 -48.87 12.40 -11.06
N GLY A 47 -48.59 13.45 -11.85
CA GLY A 47 -48.55 14.83 -11.35
C GLY A 47 -47.29 15.19 -10.55
N GLY A 48 -46.30 14.31 -10.45
CA GLY A 48 -44.98 14.60 -9.89
C GLY A 48 -44.15 15.52 -10.80
N SER A 49 -42.98 15.97 -10.33
CA SER A 49 -42.14 16.87 -11.12
C SER A 49 -41.55 16.15 -12.35
N GLY A 50 -41.31 16.88 -13.44
CA GLY A 50 -40.66 16.33 -14.63
C GLY A 50 -39.24 15.79 -14.35
N ALA A 51 -38.57 16.34 -13.35
CA ALA A 51 -37.25 15.89 -12.90
C ALA A 51 -37.31 14.50 -12.26
N GLU A 52 -38.25 14.26 -11.33
CA GLU A 52 -38.41 12.92 -10.69
C GLU A 52 -38.76 11.84 -11.72
N CYS A 53 -39.61 12.16 -12.70
CA CYS A 53 -39.95 11.25 -13.79
C CYS A 53 -38.70 10.85 -14.60
N VAL A 54 -37.88 11.83 -14.95
CA VAL A 54 -36.66 11.62 -15.73
C VAL A 54 -35.59 10.86 -14.93
N GLU A 55 -35.41 11.15 -13.64
CA GLU A 55 -34.48 10.42 -12.78
C GLU A 55 -34.85 8.93 -12.64
N ALA A 56 -36.15 8.63 -12.48
CA ALA A 56 -36.61 7.25 -12.45
C ALA A 56 -36.34 6.50 -13.78
N LEU A 57 -36.56 7.18 -14.92
CA LEU A 57 -36.26 6.64 -16.24
C LEU A 57 -34.76 6.45 -16.46
N LEU A 58 -33.94 7.37 -15.97
CA LEU A 58 -32.48 7.30 -16.02
C LEU A 58 -31.96 6.09 -15.22
N ALA A 59 -32.46 5.89 -14.00
CA ALA A 59 -32.16 4.72 -13.19
C ALA A 59 -32.60 3.41 -13.86
N ALA A 60 -33.72 3.41 -14.59
CA ALA A 60 -34.15 2.26 -15.39
C ALA A 60 -33.26 2.01 -16.60
N ALA A 61 -32.85 3.06 -17.32
CA ALA A 61 -31.95 2.96 -18.48
C ALA A 61 -30.57 2.42 -18.09
N ARG A 62 -30.01 2.88 -16.98
CA ARG A 62 -28.73 2.37 -16.42
C ARG A 62 -28.82 0.89 -16.05
N ARG A 63 -29.92 0.45 -15.42
CA ARG A 63 -30.15 -0.97 -15.08
C ARG A 63 -30.24 -1.85 -16.32
N ASP A 64 -30.89 -1.38 -17.38
CA ASP A 64 -30.96 -2.10 -18.65
C ASP A 64 -29.57 -2.23 -19.29
N ILE A 65 -28.77 -1.16 -19.34
CA ILE A 65 -27.39 -1.26 -19.83
C ILE A 65 -26.58 -2.23 -18.98
N ALA A 66 -26.69 -2.12 -17.66
CA ALA A 66 -26.02 -3.04 -16.76
C ALA A 66 -26.37 -4.49 -17.11
N SER A 67 -27.64 -4.78 -17.45
CA SER A 67 -28.09 -6.11 -17.87
C SER A 67 -27.59 -6.52 -19.26
N GLN A 68 -27.42 -5.59 -20.20
CA GLN A 68 -26.89 -5.87 -21.54
C GLN A 68 -25.39 -6.18 -21.51
N ILE A 69 -24.65 -5.51 -20.63
CA ILE A 69 -23.23 -5.79 -20.39
C ILE A 69 -23.08 -7.07 -19.53
N LYS A 70 -24.05 -7.34 -18.64
CA LYS A 70 -24.13 -8.55 -17.81
C LYS A 70 -24.68 -9.74 -18.60
N VAL A 71 -23.86 -10.34 -19.45
CA VAL A 71 -24.21 -11.62 -20.10
C VAL A 71 -23.20 -12.73 -19.77
N ASN A 72 -23.71 -13.66 -18.96
CA ASN A 72 -23.38 -15.08 -18.72
C ASN A 72 -22.02 -15.48 -18.12
N VAL A 73 -21.98 -15.58 -16.79
CA VAL A 73 -21.28 -16.70 -16.11
C VAL A 73 -22.22 -17.31 -15.07
N THR A 74 -22.95 -18.36 -15.47
CA THR A 74 -23.73 -19.21 -14.55
C THR A 74 -23.22 -20.65 -14.65
N THR A 75 -22.41 -21.01 -13.66
CA THR A 75 -22.31 -22.28 -12.92
C THR A 75 -22.27 -23.62 -13.68
N THR A 76 -21.14 -24.33 -13.56
CA THR A 76 -21.11 -25.80 -13.36
C THR A 76 -19.81 -26.19 -12.63
N THR A 77 -19.93 -26.55 -11.36
CA THR A 77 -18.88 -27.24 -10.59
C THR A 77 -18.90 -28.73 -10.91
N GLN A 78 -17.80 -29.29 -11.40
CA GLN A 78 -17.52 -30.72 -11.25
C GLN A 78 -16.03 -30.92 -10.98
N PHE A 79 -15.72 -31.49 -9.80
CA PHE A 79 -14.50 -32.28 -9.62
C PHE A 79 -14.56 -33.42 -10.63
N LYS A 80 -13.66 -33.43 -11.61
CA LYS A 80 -13.35 -34.67 -12.32
C LYS A 80 -11.86 -34.88 -12.20
N ASP A 81 -11.50 -35.76 -11.26
CA ASP A 81 -10.27 -36.51 -11.36
C ASP A 81 -10.30 -37.21 -12.73
N ARG A 82 -9.53 -36.68 -13.68
CA ARG A 82 -9.14 -37.44 -14.86
C ARG A 82 -7.70 -37.85 -14.65
N ASP A 83 -7.57 -39.05 -14.13
CA ASP A 83 -6.32 -39.78 -14.11
C ASP A 83 -5.97 -40.17 -15.56
N VAL A 84 -5.13 -39.37 -16.23
CA VAL A 84 -4.51 -39.74 -17.51
C VAL A 84 -3.04 -39.32 -17.47
N ASN A 85 -2.16 -40.31 -17.29
CA ASN A 85 -0.71 -40.25 -17.49
C ASN A 85 0.14 -39.39 -16.52
N GLY A 86 -0.24 -39.30 -15.24
CA GLY A 86 0.72 -38.94 -14.17
C GLY A 86 1.31 -37.53 -14.20
N GLN A 87 0.71 -36.61 -14.96
CA GLN A 87 0.93 -35.17 -14.83
C GLN A 87 -0.38 -34.55 -14.36
N ALA A 88 -0.36 -33.99 -13.15
CA ALA A 88 -1.49 -33.26 -12.59
C ALA A 88 -1.58 -31.88 -13.26
N GLU A 89 -2.37 -31.77 -14.32
CA GLU A 89 -2.79 -30.47 -14.84
C GLU A 89 -3.99 -30.00 -14.01
N THR A 90 -3.80 -28.93 -13.24
CA THR A 90 -4.84 -28.34 -12.39
C THR A 90 -5.55 -27.26 -13.19
N GLU A 91 -6.78 -27.50 -13.62
CA GLU A 91 -7.61 -26.48 -14.26
C GLU A 91 -8.59 -25.91 -13.23
N TYR A 92 -8.40 -24.63 -12.91
CA TYR A 92 -9.13 -23.91 -11.87
C TYR A 92 -10.20 -23.00 -12.48
N THR A 93 -11.41 -22.97 -11.91
CA THR A 93 -12.45 -21.99 -12.29
C THR A 93 -13.10 -21.43 -11.04
N SER A 94 -12.85 -20.14 -10.75
CA SER A 94 -13.59 -19.38 -9.75
C SER A 94 -14.81 -18.69 -10.39
N SER A 95 -15.88 -18.57 -9.62
CA SER A 95 -17.09 -17.83 -10.00
C SER A 95 -17.11 -16.49 -9.26
N VAL A 96 -17.02 -15.39 -10.01
CA VAL A 96 -17.36 -14.06 -9.52
C VAL A 96 -18.48 -13.51 -10.39
N SER A 97 -19.51 -12.99 -9.74
CA SER A 97 -20.58 -12.26 -10.41
C SER A 97 -20.04 -10.95 -10.97
N PHE A 98 -20.08 -10.81 -12.29
CA PHE A 98 -19.77 -9.59 -13.04
C PHE A 98 -20.41 -8.35 -12.38
N SER A 99 -19.58 -7.40 -11.94
CA SER A 99 -20.05 -6.09 -11.50
C SER A 99 -20.17 -5.19 -12.73
N SER A 100 -21.38 -5.12 -13.29
CA SER A 100 -21.72 -4.09 -14.27
C SER A 100 -21.45 -2.70 -13.72
N ASP A 101 -21.55 -2.50 -12.40
CA ASP A 101 -21.48 -1.21 -11.73
C ASP A 101 -20.12 -0.50 -11.81
N VAL A 102 -19.00 -1.26 -11.88
CA VAL A 102 -17.67 -0.66 -12.13
C VAL A 102 -17.63 -0.06 -13.53
N THR A 103 -18.16 -0.76 -14.53
CA THR A 103 -18.26 -0.31 -15.91
C THR A 103 -19.33 0.79 -16.09
N LEU A 104 -20.40 0.78 -15.29
CA LEU A 104 -21.47 1.78 -15.34
C LEU A 104 -20.99 3.20 -15.00
N ARG A 105 -19.83 3.38 -14.38
CA ARG A 105 -19.21 4.71 -14.20
C ARG A 105 -18.95 5.42 -15.52
N PHE A 106 -18.69 4.66 -16.58
CA PHE A 106 -18.37 5.17 -17.91
C PHE A 106 -19.59 5.25 -18.83
N VAL A 107 -20.79 4.87 -18.33
CA VAL A 107 -22.02 4.98 -19.10
C VAL A 107 -22.44 6.43 -19.19
N GLU A 108 -22.47 6.93 -20.42
CA GLU A 108 -23.00 8.24 -20.72
C GLU A 108 -24.52 8.25 -20.65
N THR A 109 -25.07 9.38 -20.21
CA THR A 109 -26.51 9.51 -20.06
C THR A 109 -27.04 10.85 -20.54
N ARG A 110 -28.16 10.81 -21.25
CA ARG A 110 -28.92 11.97 -21.70
C ARG A 110 -30.35 11.90 -21.22
N THR A 111 -30.92 13.05 -20.90
CA THR A 111 -32.30 13.13 -20.45
C THR A 111 -33.03 14.27 -21.12
N TYR A 112 -34.34 14.11 -21.31
CA TYR A 112 -35.19 15.11 -21.94
C TYR A 112 -36.62 15.01 -21.41
N TYR A 113 -37.26 16.15 -21.17
CA TYR A 113 -38.66 16.19 -20.73
C TYR A 113 -39.49 17.10 -21.64
N ASP A 114 -40.44 16.52 -22.38
CA ASP A 114 -41.40 17.26 -23.18
C ASP A 114 -42.52 17.79 -22.27
N LYS A 115 -42.48 19.08 -21.96
CA LYS A 115 -43.47 19.76 -21.12
C LYS A 115 -44.88 19.77 -21.71
N ARG A 116 -45.02 19.75 -23.04
CA ARG A 116 -46.33 19.79 -23.73
C ARG A 116 -47.00 18.43 -23.69
N LYS A 117 -46.22 17.36 -23.92
CA LYS A 117 -46.70 15.97 -23.88
C LYS A 117 -46.64 15.35 -22.48
N LYS A 118 -46.04 16.06 -21.51
CA LYS A 118 -45.74 15.57 -20.16
C LYS A 118 -45.00 14.24 -20.20
N THR A 119 -44.06 14.08 -21.14
CA THR A 119 -43.34 12.81 -21.36
C THR A 119 -41.86 12.99 -21.03
N GLY A 120 -41.35 12.14 -20.14
CA GLY A 120 -39.93 12.05 -19.85
C GLY A 120 -39.25 11.03 -20.76
N TYR A 121 -38.00 11.29 -21.09
CA TYR A 121 -37.11 10.44 -21.86
C TYR A 121 -35.76 10.38 -21.15
N ALA A 122 -35.18 9.19 -21.07
CA ALA A 122 -33.82 8.99 -20.61
C ALA A 122 -33.12 7.99 -21.52
N LEU A 123 -31.90 8.33 -21.93
CA LEU A 123 -31.02 7.49 -22.71
C LEU A 123 -29.77 7.24 -21.86
N ALA A 124 -29.42 5.97 -21.70
CA ALA A 124 -28.09 5.57 -21.30
C ALA A 124 -27.41 4.94 -22.52
N PHE A 125 -26.11 5.13 -22.70
CA PHE A 125 -25.32 4.47 -23.75
C PHE A 125 -23.84 4.33 -23.39
N LEU A 126 -23.17 3.37 -24.03
CA LEU A 126 -21.73 3.13 -23.93
C LEU A 126 -21.21 2.57 -25.26
N SER A 127 -20.16 3.17 -25.81
CA SER A 127 -19.47 2.66 -26.99
C SER A 127 -18.85 1.30 -26.71
N LYS A 128 -18.96 0.37 -27.66
CA LYS A 128 -18.28 -0.94 -27.57
C LYS A 128 -16.76 -0.81 -27.57
N GLN A 129 -16.22 0.20 -28.27
CA GLN A 129 -14.78 0.46 -28.27
C GLN A 129 -14.33 0.99 -26.90
N ASP A 130 -15.05 1.94 -26.33
CA ASP A 130 -14.72 2.50 -25.01
C ASP A 130 -14.77 1.40 -23.93
N LEU A 131 -15.75 0.49 -24.03
CA LEU A 131 -15.82 -0.69 -23.17
C LEU A 131 -14.57 -1.58 -23.30
N GLN A 132 -14.09 -1.81 -24.51
CA GLN A 132 -12.89 -2.59 -24.75
C GLN A 132 -11.64 -1.89 -24.21
N ASP A 133 -11.56 -0.56 -24.34
CA ASP A 133 -10.46 0.24 -23.81
C ASP A 133 -10.45 0.19 -22.27
N ILE A 134 -11.62 0.24 -21.63
CA ILE A 134 -11.79 0.06 -20.18
C ILE A 134 -11.28 -1.32 -19.73
N TYR A 135 -11.67 -2.39 -20.43
CA TYR A 135 -11.19 -3.74 -20.11
C TYR A 135 -9.68 -3.87 -20.31
N SER A 136 -9.14 -3.32 -21.39
CA SER A 136 -7.71 -3.34 -21.68
C SER A 136 -6.90 -2.57 -20.63
N ALA A 137 -7.40 -1.40 -20.19
CA ALA A 137 -6.78 -0.62 -19.11
C ALA A 137 -6.79 -1.39 -17.79
N ARG A 138 -7.91 -2.05 -17.47
CA ARG A 138 -8.02 -2.86 -16.26
C ARG A 138 -7.13 -4.10 -16.29
N ALA A 139 -7.00 -4.77 -17.44
CA ALA A 139 -6.09 -5.90 -17.61
C ALA A 139 -4.63 -5.49 -17.33
N LYS A 140 -4.18 -4.36 -17.89
CA LYS A 140 -2.85 -3.79 -17.57
C LYS A 140 -2.68 -3.45 -16.10
N LYS A 141 -3.73 -2.95 -15.45
CA LYS A 141 -3.72 -2.66 -14.02
C LYS A 141 -3.59 -3.94 -13.18
N VAL A 142 -4.26 -5.02 -13.57
CA VAL A 142 -4.10 -6.35 -12.95
C VAL A 142 -2.64 -6.81 -13.08
N GLU A 143 -2.07 -6.78 -14.28
CA GLU A 143 -0.65 -7.15 -14.52
C GLU A 143 0.29 -6.34 -13.62
N ALA A 144 0.13 -5.01 -13.58
CA ALA A 144 0.96 -4.14 -12.75
C ALA A 144 0.82 -4.42 -11.24
N MET A 145 -0.36 -4.84 -10.77
CA MET A 145 -0.53 -5.29 -9.38
C MET A 145 0.24 -6.59 -9.13
N LEU A 146 0.18 -7.55 -10.05
CA LEU A 146 0.88 -8.83 -9.90
C LEU A 146 2.41 -8.66 -9.98
N GLU A 147 2.92 -7.76 -10.82
CA GLU A 147 4.36 -7.41 -10.84
C GLU A 147 4.82 -6.84 -9.48
N VAL A 148 4.00 -5.98 -8.85
CA VAL A 148 4.30 -5.47 -7.51
C VAL A 148 4.27 -6.59 -6.48
N ALA A 149 3.32 -7.52 -6.59
CA ALA A 149 3.18 -8.63 -5.67
C ALA A 149 4.36 -9.61 -5.75
N GLU A 150 4.79 -9.99 -6.96
CA GLU A 150 5.92 -10.89 -7.20
C GLU A 150 7.22 -10.29 -6.63
N LYS A 151 7.51 -9.04 -6.98
CA LYS A 151 8.68 -8.33 -6.43
C LYS A 151 8.63 -8.18 -4.90
N ALA A 152 7.46 -7.88 -4.35
CA ALA A 152 7.31 -7.79 -2.89
C ALA A 152 7.56 -9.14 -2.21
N GLU A 153 7.19 -10.24 -2.87
CA GLU A 153 7.44 -11.57 -2.35
C GLU A 153 8.93 -11.94 -2.36
N GLU A 154 9.66 -11.59 -3.42
CA GLU A 154 11.13 -11.71 -3.48
C GLU A 154 11.79 -10.95 -2.31
N GLU A 155 11.24 -9.79 -1.96
CA GLU A 155 11.65 -8.94 -0.83
C GLU A 155 11.09 -9.43 0.54
N ARG A 156 10.36 -10.56 0.58
CA ARG A 156 9.66 -11.10 1.78
C ARG A 156 8.69 -10.12 2.44
N LYS A 157 8.16 -9.16 1.68
CA LYS A 157 7.15 -8.18 2.09
C LYS A 157 5.74 -8.73 1.84
N TYR A 158 5.34 -9.71 2.66
CA TYR A 158 4.09 -10.44 2.49
C TYR A 158 2.84 -9.59 2.75
N ASP A 159 2.93 -8.46 3.47
CA ASP A 159 1.82 -7.50 3.53
C ASP A 159 1.48 -6.93 2.14
N VAL A 160 2.50 -6.51 1.39
CA VAL A 160 2.38 -5.99 0.02
C VAL A 160 2.02 -7.11 -0.97
N ALA A 161 2.68 -8.26 -0.88
CA ALA A 161 2.44 -9.38 -1.79
C ALA A 161 1.01 -9.93 -1.69
N LEU A 162 0.49 -10.13 -0.47
CA LEU A 162 -0.88 -10.59 -0.26
C LEU A 162 -1.90 -9.55 -0.73
N LYS A 163 -1.69 -8.27 -0.41
CA LYS A 163 -2.56 -7.17 -0.84
C LYS A 163 -2.73 -7.15 -2.35
N TYR A 164 -1.62 -7.06 -3.08
CA TYR A 164 -1.67 -6.86 -4.53
C TYR A 164 -2.04 -8.13 -5.30
N ASN A 165 -1.70 -9.32 -4.81
CA ASN A 165 -2.28 -10.55 -5.36
C ASN A 165 -3.80 -10.59 -5.16
N TYR A 166 -4.31 -10.24 -3.97
CA TYR A 166 -5.75 -10.25 -3.71
C TYR A 166 -6.48 -9.19 -4.54
N TRP A 167 -5.93 -7.98 -4.62
CA TRP A 167 -6.52 -6.89 -5.41
C TRP A 167 -6.49 -7.22 -6.89
N GLY A 168 -5.38 -7.76 -7.40
CA GLY A 168 -5.27 -8.25 -8.78
C GLY A 168 -6.28 -9.36 -9.08
N LEU A 169 -6.41 -10.36 -8.20
CA LEU A 169 -7.40 -11.44 -8.32
C LEU A 169 -8.83 -10.90 -8.37
N LEU A 170 -9.17 -9.98 -7.47
CA LEU A 170 -10.51 -9.42 -7.38
C LEU A 170 -10.81 -8.53 -8.59
N LEU A 171 -9.87 -7.69 -9.01
CA LEU A 171 -10.05 -6.83 -10.18
C LEU A 171 -10.15 -7.65 -11.46
N ASN A 172 -9.31 -8.68 -11.61
CA ASN A 172 -9.36 -9.63 -12.73
C ASN A 172 -10.73 -10.30 -12.84
N SER A 173 -11.35 -10.61 -11.69
CA SER A 173 -12.67 -11.23 -11.66
C SER A 173 -13.82 -10.33 -12.15
N THR A 174 -13.55 -9.03 -12.37
CA THR A 174 -14.49 -8.09 -13.02
C THR A 174 -14.35 -8.07 -14.55
N LEU A 175 -13.31 -8.69 -15.12
CA LEU A 175 -13.09 -8.77 -16.56
C LEU A 175 -13.84 -9.96 -17.18
N PRO A 176 -14.36 -9.83 -18.42
CA PRO A 176 -14.80 -10.98 -19.18
C PRO A 176 -13.65 -11.99 -19.35
N ALA A 177 -13.97 -13.29 -19.38
CA ALA A 177 -12.96 -14.34 -19.50
C ALA A 177 -12.04 -14.20 -20.72
N ALA A 178 -12.52 -13.59 -21.81
CA ALA A 178 -11.73 -13.34 -23.01
C ALA A 178 -10.74 -12.18 -22.88
N ASP A 179 -10.92 -11.31 -21.89
CA ASP A 179 -10.12 -10.09 -21.65
C ASP A 179 -9.27 -10.20 -20.38
N GLN A 180 -9.31 -11.35 -19.69
CA GLN A 180 -8.42 -11.61 -18.55
C GLN A 180 -6.99 -11.80 -19.06
N PRO A 181 -5.99 -11.10 -18.49
CA PRO A 181 -4.61 -11.22 -18.92
C PRO A 181 -3.99 -12.55 -18.47
N ASP A 182 -2.92 -12.93 -19.15
CA ASP A 182 -1.95 -13.91 -18.66
C ASP A 182 -0.85 -13.18 -17.88
N PHE A 183 -0.30 -13.84 -16.86
CA PHE A 183 0.82 -13.35 -16.07
C PHE A 183 1.78 -14.52 -15.80
N GLY A 184 3.08 -14.32 -16.01
CA GLY A 184 4.08 -15.39 -15.79
C GLY A 184 3.92 -16.63 -16.67
N GLY A 185 3.17 -16.55 -17.78
CA GLY A 185 2.89 -17.68 -18.68
C GLY A 185 1.68 -18.53 -18.29
N GLU A 186 0.89 -18.08 -17.33
CA GLU A 186 -0.35 -18.71 -16.87
C GLU A 186 -1.46 -17.66 -16.71
N PRO A 187 -2.75 -18.04 -16.60
CA PRO A 187 -3.82 -17.07 -16.40
C PRO A 187 -3.61 -16.27 -15.10
N ALA A 188 -3.74 -14.94 -15.16
CA ALA A 188 -3.48 -14.04 -14.02
C ALA A 188 -4.30 -14.42 -12.76
N GLN A 189 -5.52 -14.91 -12.97
CA GLN A 189 -6.36 -15.45 -11.89
C GLN A 189 -5.69 -16.59 -11.11
N TRP A 190 -5.08 -17.51 -11.83
CA TRP A 190 -4.45 -18.70 -11.26
C TRP A 190 -3.16 -18.31 -10.54
N HIS A 191 -2.34 -17.48 -11.18
CA HIS A 191 -1.13 -16.92 -10.57
C HIS A 191 -1.43 -16.26 -9.22
N ALA A 192 -2.34 -15.27 -9.22
CA ALA A 192 -2.66 -14.51 -8.03
C ALA A 192 -3.19 -15.38 -6.88
N ARG A 193 -4.09 -16.33 -7.21
CA ARG A 193 -4.69 -17.21 -6.20
C ARG A 193 -3.68 -18.19 -5.62
N SER A 194 -2.90 -18.86 -6.45
CA SER A 194 -1.91 -19.85 -6.01
C SER A 194 -0.81 -19.19 -5.17
N SER A 195 -0.41 -17.96 -5.52
CA SER A 195 0.50 -17.14 -4.71
C SER A 195 -0.08 -16.84 -3.33
N ILE A 196 -1.35 -16.43 -3.22
CA ILE A 196 -2.00 -16.20 -1.92
C ILE A 196 -2.05 -17.49 -1.09
N GLU A 197 -2.51 -18.60 -1.68
CA GLU A 197 -2.64 -19.88 -0.99
C GLU A 197 -1.28 -20.38 -0.47
N ARG A 198 -0.24 -20.32 -1.31
CA ARG A 198 1.13 -20.70 -0.92
C ARG A 198 1.69 -19.81 0.18
N ILE A 199 1.56 -18.48 0.05
CA ILE A 199 2.04 -17.54 1.06
C ILE A 199 1.35 -17.83 2.40
N LEU A 200 0.02 -17.92 2.38
CA LEU A 200 -0.76 -18.13 3.61
C LEU A 200 -0.45 -19.47 4.26
N ASP A 201 -0.31 -20.54 3.49
CA ASP A 201 0.07 -21.87 4.02
C ASP A 201 1.46 -21.84 4.67
N GLY A 202 2.46 -21.29 3.97
CA GLY A 202 3.86 -21.26 4.42
C GLY A 202 4.17 -20.31 5.59
N LEU A 203 3.23 -19.46 6.01
CA LEU A 203 3.39 -18.56 7.16
C LEU A 203 3.27 -19.30 8.50
N GLU A 204 4.27 -19.10 9.35
CA GLU A 204 4.34 -19.65 10.71
C GLU A 204 4.45 -18.52 11.77
N PHE A 205 3.78 -18.74 12.90
CA PHE A 205 3.76 -17.82 14.04
C PHE A 205 4.18 -18.57 15.30
N LYS A 206 5.28 -18.13 15.92
CA LYS A 206 5.83 -18.78 17.11
C LYS A 206 6.01 -17.78 18.24
N TYR A 207 5.27 -17.96 19.33
CA TYR A 207 5.43 -17.12 20.50
C TYR A 207 6.79 -17.33 21.20
N THR A 208 7.49 -16.23 21.48
CA THR A 208 8.84 -16.25 22.08
C THR A 208 8.88 -15.76 23.52
N GLY A 209 7.81 -15.11 23.98
CA GLY A 209 7.70 -14.62 25.35
C GLY A 209 7.07 -13.23 25.40
N ARG A 210 7.11 -12.60 26.57
CA ARG A 210 6.69 -11.21 26.73
C ARG A 210 7.87 -10.28 26.54
N SER A 211 7.60 -9.09 26.02
CA SER A 211 8.57 -8.00 25.94
C SER A 211 9.08 -7.68 27.35
N PRO A 212 10.41 -7.65 27.57
CA PRO A 212 11.00 -7.19 28.81
C PRO A 212 10.66 -5.73 29.15
N GLU A 213 10.42 -4.91 28.13
CA GLU A 213 10.15 -3.48 28.22
C GLU A 213 8.67 -3.20 28.48
N ASP A 214 7.78 -4.08 28.01
CA ASP A 214 6.35 -3.95 28.20
C ASP A 214 5.68 -5.32 28.38
N ASN A 215 5.31 -5.64 29.62
CA ASN A 215 4.69 -6.92 29.95
C ASN A 215 3.29 -7.12 29.31
N LEU A 216 2.70 -6.10 28.69
CA LEU A 216 1.46 -6.24 27.91
C LEU A 216 1.74 -6.60 26.44
N LEU A 217 3.00 -6.56 25.98
CA LEU A 217 3.38 -7.00 24.64
C LEU A 217 3.91 -8.42 24.69
N GLY A 218 3.24 -9.33 23.98
CA GLY A 218 3.77 -10.63 23.58
C GLY A 218 4.60 -10.50 22.31
N LEU A 219 5.71 -11.24 22.22
CA LEU A 219 6.57 -11.29 21.05
C LEU A 219 6.36 -12.60 20.30
N MET A 220 6.38 -12.52 18.98
CA MET A 220 6.32 -13.67 18.08
C MET A 220 7.47 -13.62 17.08
N ASP A 221 8.04 -14.78 16.79
CA ASP A 221 8.78 -14.99 15.55
C ASP A 221 7.75 -15.29 14.45
N VAL A 222 7.80 -14.54 13.36
CA VAL A 222 6.94 -14.68 12.19
C VAL A 222 7.82 -14.99 10.98
N THR A 223 7.60 -16.15 10.39
CA THR A 223 8.45 -16.68 9.31
C THR A 223 7.62 -17.18 8.14
N PHE A 224 8.21 -17.14 6.95
CA PHE A 224 7.71 -17.83 5.77
C PHE A 224 8.78 -18.84 5.33
N GLU A 225 8.40 -20.12 5.22
CA GLU A 225 9.34 -21.21 4.85
C GLU A 225 10.63 -21.24 5.69
N GLY A 226 10.52 -20.85 6.97
CA GLY A 226 11.63 -20.81 7.94
C GLY A 226 12.45 -19.51 7.94
N GLU A 227 12.25 -18.62 6.97
CA GLU A 227 12.93 -17.33 6.89
C GLU A 227 12.09 -16.19 7.51
N PRO A 228 12.70 -15.21 8.20
CA PRO A 228 11.99 -14.06 8.75
C PRO A 228 11.26 -13.24 7.68
N VAL A 229 9.99 -12.92 7.92
CA VAL A 229 9.24 -12.01 7.04
C VAL A 229 9.79 -10.59 7.14
N THR A 230 9.88 -9.84 6.04
CA THR A 230 10.24 -8.42 6.09
C THR A 230 9.09 -7.61 6.67
N SER A 231 7.86 -7.89 6.22
CA SER A 231 6.63 -7.26 6.71
C SER A 231 5.40 -8.15 6.50
N LEU A 232 4.47 -8.14 7.46
CA LEU A 232 3.19 -8.85 7.41
C LEU A 232 2.18 -8.16 8.32
N ASP A 233 0.96 -7.94 7.85
CA ASP A 233 -0.12 -7.41 8.69
C ASP A 233 -1.10 -8.54 9.10
N TYR A 234 -1.57 -8.52 10.35
CA TYR A 234 -2.47 -9.54 10.89
C TYR A 234 -3.28 -9.02 12.08
N THR A 235 -4.40 -9.67 12.40
CA THR A 235 -5.15 -9.45 13.64
C THR A 235 -5.02 -10.65 14.56
N VAL A 236 -5.20 -10.42 15.85
CA VAL A 236 -5.16 -11.45 16.89
C VAL A 236 -6.49 -11.44 17.64
N ASN A 237 -7.11 -12.62 17.74
CA ASN A 237 -8.26 -12.83 18.60
C ASN A 237 -7.83 -13.60 19.85
N ASP A 238 -8.02 -12.97 21.01
CA ASP A 238 -7.67 -13.51 22.32
C ASP A 238 -8.79 -14.36 22.97
N GLY A 239 -9.87 -14.62 22.23
CA GLY A 239 -11.09 -15.28 22.68
C GLY A 239 -12.14 -14.33 23.28
N LEU A 240 -11.77 -13.08 23.60
CA LEU A 240 -12.69 -12.03 24.05
C LEU A 240 -12.96 -10.98 22.99
N GLY A 241 -12.04 -10.77 22.06
CA GLY A 241 -12.21 -9.85 20.96
C GLY A 241 -11.04 -9.87 19.99
N GLU A 242 -11.24 -9.22 18.86
CA GLU A 242 -10.23 -9.01 17.84
C GLU A 242 -9.41 -7.75 18.15
N SER A 243 -8.09 -7.83 17.97
CA SER A 243 -7.18 -6.71 18.09
C SER A 243 -7.36 -5.71 16.94
N ALA A 244 -6.75 -4.54 17.08
CA ALA A 244 -6.35 -3.73 15.93
C ALA A 244 -5.49 -4.56 14.96
N VAL A 245 -5.37 -4.11 13.71
CA VAL A 245 -4.39 -4.66 12.76
C VAL A 245 -2.99 -4.39 13.31
N LEU A 246 -2.26 -5.46 13.57
CA LEU A 246 -0.87 -5.49 14.02
C LEU A 246 0.04 -5.72 12.82
N GLN A 247 1.28 -5.29 12.94
CA GLN A 247 2.31 -5.49 11.93
C GLN A 247 3.46 -6.30 12.52
N ALA A 248 3.88 -7.35 11.81
CA ALA A 248 5.19 -7.96 11.99
C ALA A 248 6.20 -7.28 11.07
N ARG A 249 7.41 -7.06 11.56
CA ARG A 249 8.53 -6.50 10.79
C ARG A 249 9.82 -7.21 11.14
N GLU A 250 10.61 -7.56 10.13
CA GLU A 250 11.90 -8.26 10.28
C GLU A 250 11.79 -9.53 11.16
N GLY A 251 10.72 -10.29 10.93
CA GLY A 251 10.37 -11.51 11.65
C GLY A 251 9.81 -11.30 13.05
N ILE A 252 9.72 -10.05 13.53
CA ILE A 252 9.20 -9.74 14.87
C ILE A 252 7.73 -9.37 14.75
N GLY A 253 6.84 -10.24 15.24
CA GLY A 253 5.43 -9.95 15.48
C GLY A 253 5.17 -9.57 16.93
N VAL A 254 4.07 -8.86 17.17
CA VAL A 254 3.56 -8.54 18.51
C VAL A 254 2.15 -9.07 18.74
N ILE A 255 1.80 -9.28 20.01
CA ILE A 255 0.44 -9.51 20.50
C ILE A 255 0.21 -8.54 21.66
N GLU A 256 -0.94 -7.86 21.70
CA GLU A 256 -1.32 -7.05 22.86
C GLU A 256 -2.16 -7.87 23.85
N PHE A 257 -1.60 -8.15 25.02
CA PHE A 257 -2.32 -8.80 26.11
C PHE A 257 -3.07 -7.78 26.96
N ARG A 258 -4.29 -8.16 27.37
CA ARG A 258 -5.00 -7.41 28.41
C ARG A 258 -4.37 -7.68 29.77
N ALA A 259 -4.31 -6.65 30.61
CA ALA A 259 -3.81 -6.80 31.96
C ALA A 259 -4.60 -7.86 32.73
N ASN A 260 -3.90 -8.70 33.50
CA ASN A 260 -4.46 -9.71 34.40
C ASN A 260 -5.24 -10.86 33.72
N MET A 261 -5.02 -11.13 32.43
CA MET A 261 -5.58 -12.31 31.75
C MET A 261 -4.53 -13.39 31.47
N ASP A 262 -4.88 -14.65 31.74
CA ASP A 262 -4.09 -15.83 31.38
C ASP A 262 -4.59 -16.40 30.05
N ILE A 263 -4.04 -15.90 28.94
CA ILE A 263 -4.35 -16.37 27.59
C ILE A 263 -3.36 -17.49 27.26
N ARG A 264 -3.87 -18.67 26.90
CA ARG A 264 -3.04 -19.86 26.57
C ARG A 264 -2.79 -20.02 25.09
N SER A 265 -3.75 -19.63 24.28
CA SER A 265 -3.70 -19.67 22.83
C SER A 265 -4.47 -18.48 22.26
N VAL A 266 -4.11 -18.07 21.06
CA VAL A 266 -4.79 -17.03 20.28
C VAL A 266 -5.09 -17.55 18.88
N ASP A 267 -6.08 -16.95 18.24
CA ASP A 267 -6.29 -17.14 16.81
C ASP A 267 -5.71 -15.94 16.07
N ILE A 268 -4.91 -16.20 15.03
CA ILE A 268 -4.31 -15.17 14.20
C ILE A 268 -5.00 -15.18 12.85
N ARG A 269 -5.43 -14.00 12.38
CA ARG A 269 -5.94 -13.82 11.02
C ARG A 269 -4.98 -12.94 10.25
N VAL A 270 -4.33 -13.50 9.24
CA VAL A 270 -3.46 -12.75 8.32
C VAL A 270 -4.33 -11.80 7.49
N GLU A 271 -3.92 -10.53 7.40
CA GLU A 271 -4.60 -9.54 6.57
C GLU A 271 -4.12 -9.68 5.12
N TYR A 272 -5.04 -10.02 4.22
CA TYR A 272 -4.80 -10.16 2.78
C TYR A 272 -5.75 -9.29 1.94
N THR A 273 -6.79 -8.72 2.55
CA THR A 273 -7.82 -7.96 1.82
C THR A 273 -7.47 -6.48 1.73
N TYR A 274 -6.88 -5.93 2.79
CA TYR A 274 -6.54 -4.52 2.93
C TYR A 274 -7.72 -3.60 2.56
N GLU A 275 -8.93 -4.00 2.97
CA GLU A 275 -10.17 -3.34 2.57
C GLU A 275 -10.17 -1.86 2.95
N ASP A 276 -9.65 -1.53 4.13
CA ASP A 276 -9.58 -0.13 4.58
C ASP A 276 -8.58 0.71 3.77
N GLU A 277 -7.56 0.08 3.19
CA GLU A 277 -6.60 0.74 2.29
C GLU A 277 -7.20 0.94 0.89
N SER A 278 -8.29 0.26 0.53
CA SER A 278 -8.95 0.42 -0.78
C SER A 278 -9.48 1.82 -1.04
N ILE A 279 -9.56 2.68 -0.02
CA ILE A 279 -9.88 4.10 -0.21
C ILE A 279 -8.90 4.80 -1.17
N SER A 280 -7.67 4.31 -1.29
CA SER A 280 -6.67 4.82 -2.25
C SER A 280 -6.97 4.45 -3.70
N ASP A 281 -7.80 3.42 -3.94
CA ASP A 281 -8.17 2.95 -5.26
C ASP A 281 -9.70 2.82 -5.38
N PRO A 282 -10.38 3.84 -5.94
CA PRO A 282 -11.84 3.85 -6.05
C PRO A 282 -12.43 2.67 -6.83
N GLU A 283 -11.66 2.07 -7.74
CA GLU A 283 -12.08 0.89 -8.50
C GLU A 283 -12.03 -0.35 -7.62
N MET A 284 -10.95 -0.50 -6.84
CA MET A 284 -10.84 -1.58 -5.84
C MET A 284 -11.89 -1.46 -4.75
N LYS A 285 -12.16 -0.25 -4.26
CA LYS A 285 -13.22 -0.02 -3.27
C LYS A 285 -14.59 -0.46 -3.78
N LEU A 286 -14.90 -0.21 -5.07
CA LEU A 286 -16.11 -0.72 -5.68
C LEU A 286 -16.10 -2.24 -5.83
N ALA A 287 -15.00 -2.80 -6.34
CA ALA A 287 -14.87 -4.24 -6.53
C ALA A 287 -15.09 -5.01 -5.20
N LEU A 288 -14.51 -4.53 -4.10
CA LEU A 288 -14.68 -5.10 -2.76
C LEU A 288 -16.13 -5.04 -2.26
N ASN A 289 -16.82 -3.92 -2.49
CA ASN A 289 -18.22 -3.76 -2.10
C ASN A 289 -19.19 -4.65 -2.89
N GLU A 290 -18.91 -4.86 -4.18
CA GLU A 290 -19.85 -5.51 -5.12
C GLU A 290 -19.63 -7.02 -5.26
N ILE A 291 -18.38 -7.49 -5.32
CA ILE A 291 -18.06 -8.92 -5.51
C ILE A 291 -18.16 -9.69 -4.19
N GLY A 292 -17.92 -9.01 -3.08
CA GLY A 292 -17.73 -9.63 -1.78
C GLY A 292 -16.35 -10.30 -1.63
N ARG A 293 -16.08 -10.85 -0.45
CA ARG A 293 -14.75 -11.33 -0.09
C ARG A 293 -14.51 -12.77 -0.58
N ILE A 294 -13.50 -12.97 -1.41
CA ILE A 294 -12.93 -14.31 -1.67
C ILE A 294 -12.20 -14.75 -0.39
N ARG A 295 -12.57 -15.91 0.15
CA ARG A 295 -12.01 -16.43 1.42
C ARG A 295 -10.87 -17.41 1.16
N PHE A 296 -9.85 -17.29 2.00
CA PHE A 296 -8.73 -18.24 2.09
C PHE A 296 -8.71 -18.82 3.51
N ALA A 297 -8.79 -20.14 3.62
CA ALA A 297 -8.88 -20.81 4.92
C ALA A 297 -7.58 -20.64 5.72
N ASP A 298 -6.44 -20.75 5.03
CA ASP A 298 -5.10 -20.69 5.64
C ASP A 298 -4.72 -19.29 6.13
N ALA A 299 -5.55 -18.28 5.84
CA ALA A 299 -5.45 -16.98 6.49
C ALA A 299 -5.70 -17.05 8.00
N TYR A 300 -6.38 -18.09 8.49
CA TYR A 300 -6.71 -18.27 9.90
C TYR A 300 -5.80 -19.32 10.55
N LYS A 301 -4.84 -18.87 11.35
CA LYS A 301 -3.99 -19.74 12.18
C LYS A 301 -4.64 -19.87 13.55
N THR A 302 -5.33 -20.99 13.79
CA THR A 302 -6.13 -21.20 15.01
C THR A 302 -5.33 -21.87 16.12
N GLY A 303 -5.62 -21.51 17.37
CA GLY A 303 -5.03 -22.15 18.55
C GLY A 303 -3.52 -21.95 18.71
N VAL A 304 -2.96 -20.87 18.18
CA VAL A 304 -1.53 -20.57 18.27
C VAL A 304 -1.14 -20.41 19.74
N PRO A 305 -0.23 -21.24 20.29
CA PRO A 305 0.07 -21.25 21.72
C PRO A 305 0.85 -19.99 22.13
N VAL A 306 0.38 -19.33 23.19
CA VAL A 306 0.99 -18.11 23.76
C VAL A 306 1.28 -18.20 25.26
N SER A 307 1.06 -19.37 25.86
CA SER A 307 1.55 -19.63 27.22
C SER A 307 3.02 -20.06 27.19
N MET A 308 3.88 -19.37 27.94
CA MET A 308 5.18 -19.96 28.29
C MET A 308 4.93 -21.14 29.23
N ALA A 309 5.54 -22.29 28.97
CA ALA A 309 5.72 -23.30 30.01
C ALA A 309 6.50 -22.65 31.16
N VAL A 310 5.83 -22.37 32.29
CA VAL A 310 6.44 -21.71 33.45
C VAL A 310 7.66 -22.53 33.91
N PRO A 311 8.89 -21.99 33.89
CA PRO A 311 10.03 -22.66 34.51
C PRO A 311 9.75 -22.75 36.01
N LYS A 312 9.61 -23.98 36.53
CA LYS A 312 9.06 -24.25 37.87
C LYS A 312 9.92 -23.71 39.04
N THR A 313 11.04 -23.02 38.80
CA THR A 313 11.93 -22.54 39.87
C THR A 313 12.63 -21.21 39.55
N LYS A 314 12.76 -20.33 40.57
CA LYS A 314 13.55 -19.07 40.54
C LYS A 314 14.99 -19.25 40.01
N ARG A 315 15.57 -20.44 40.19
CA ARG A 315 16.90 -20.81 39.69
C ARG A 315 16.94 -20.99 38.17
N GLN A 316 15.84 -21.42 37.55
CA GLN A 316 15.72 -21.53 36.10
C GLN A 316 15.44 -20.16 35.45
N LEU A 317 14.66 -19.30 36.09
CA LEU A 317 14.45 -17.90 35.68
C LEU A 317 15.77 -17.10 35.62
N LYS A 318 16.59 -17.16 36.67
CA LYS A 318 17.92 -16.53 36.67
C LYS A 318 18.87 -17.10 35.60
N LYS A 319 18.73 -18.40 35.29
CA LYS A 319 19.59 -19.09 34.33
C LYS A 319 19.14 -18.83 32.88
N ALA A 320 17.83 -18.70 32.65
CA ALA A 320 17.25 -18.30 31.36
C ALA A 320 17.56 -16.83 31.05
N GLN A 321 17.39 -15.94 32.04
CA GLN A 321 17.76 -14.52 31.90
C GLN A 321 19.27 -14.37 31.65
N ALA A 322 20.12 -15.03 32.43
CA ALA A 322 21.57 -14.98 32.21
C ALA A 322 22.00 -15.62 30.87
N ALA A 323 21.27 -16.60 30.35
CA ALA A 323 21.52 -17.17 29.03
C ALA A 323 21.05 -16.26 27.89
N LEU A 324 19.93 -15.54 28.07
CA LEU A 324 19.49 -14.46 27.17
C LEU A 324 20.48 -13.30 27.17
N ASP A 325 20.93 -12.85 28.34
CA ASP A 325 21.88 -11.75 28.48
C ASP A 325 23.27 -12.13 27.93
N ALA A 326 23.71 -13.39 28.11
CA ALA A 326 24.96 -13.88 27.54
C ALA A 326 24.88 -14.12 26.02
N SER A 327 23.72 -14.57 25.53
CA SER A 327 23.42 -14.66 24.09
C SER A 327 23.39 -13.27 23.46
N ALA A 328 22.70 -12.30 24.09
CA ALA A 328 22.61 -10.91 23.67
C ALA A 328 23.99 -10.22 23.70
N ALA A 329 24.80 -10.43 24.74
CA ALA A 329 26.17 -9.90 24.78
C ALA A 329 27.10 -10.56 23.73
N SER A 330 26.94 -11.86 23.48
CA SER A 330 27.67 -12.60 22.45
C SER A 330 27.24 -12.24 21.02
N SER A 331 25.98 -11.87 20.81
CA SER A 331 25.45 -11.42 19.51
C SER A 331 25.72 -9.94 19.28
N LEU A 332 25.64 -9.09 20.32
CA LEU A 332 26.11 -7.70 20.30
C LEU A 332 27.61 -7.62 19.95
N ALA A 333 28.44 -8.58 20.39
CA ALA A 333 29.86 -8.66 20.03
C ALA A 333 30.13 -9.25 18.63
N ARG A 334 29.20 -10.04 18.07
CA ARG A 334 29.34 -10.67 16.74
C ARG A 334 28.79 -9.81 15.59
N GLU A 335 27.76 -9.01 15.84
CA GLU A 335 27.08 -8.19 14.81
C GLU A 335 27.70 -6.80 14.60
N ILE A 336 28.71 -6.41 15.38
CA ILE A 336 29.56 -5.24 15.09
C ILE A 336 30.31 -5.41 13.74
N ASN A 337 30.24 -6.58 13.10
CA ASN A 337 31.18 -6.98 12.08
C ASN A 337 30.56 -7.67 10.85
N THR A 338 29.61 -7.03 10.17
CA THR A 338 29.34 -7.32 8.75
C THR A 338 28.82 -6.07 8.04
N ASP A 339 29.47 -5.76 6.91
CA ASP A 339 29.23 -4.74 5.88
C ASP A 339 29.74 -3.30 6.03
N PHE A 340 30.00 -2.76 7.24
CA PHE A 340 30.65 -1.42 7.39
C PHE A 340 31.97 -1.42 8.17
N SER A 341 32.53 -2.59 8.53
CA SER A 341 33.65 -2.71 9.48
C SER A 341 35.03 -2.22 8.99
N LYS A 342 35.10 -1.50 7.87
CA LYS A 342 36.36 -0.86 7.41
C LYS A 342 36.52 0.59 7.82
N THR A 343 35.50 1.27 8.34
CA THR A 343 35.69 2.60 8.95
C THR A 343 36.21 2.42 10.37
N ARG A 344 37.52 2.67 10.55
CA ARG A 344 38.13 2.75 11.88
C ARG A 344 37.37 3.80 12.69
N PHE A 345 36.98 3.47 13.92
CA PHE A 345 36.60 4.45 14.96
C PHE A 345 37.82 5.34 15.27
N SER A 346 38.19 6.25 14.38
CA SER A 346 39.28 7.19 14.63
C SER A 346 38.70 8.45 15.25
N GLY A 347 38.73 8.53 16.57
CA GLY A 347 38.53 9.80 17.32
C GLY A 347 37.14 10.04 17.91
N VAL A 348 36.22 9.08 17.77
CA VAL A 348 34.84 9.17 18.28
C VAL A 348 34.74 8.38 19.60
N ARG A 349 33.89 8.81 20.56
CA ARG A 349 33.72 8.13 21.86
C ARG A 349 33.54 6.62 21.66
N ASP A 350 33.98 5.79 22.62
CA ASP A 350 33.85 4.33 22.49
C ASP A 350 32.37 3.94 22.28
N SER A 351 32.11 2.94 21.44
CA SER A 351 30.83 2.26 21.20
C SER A 351 29.96 2.09 22.45
N VAL A 352 30.58 1.83 23.60
CA VAL A 352 29.94 1.71 24.92
C VAL A 352 29.15 2.97 25.32
N TYR A 353 29.64 4.17 24.97
CA TYR A 353 28.97 5.44 25.25
C TYR A 353 27.63 5.54 24.51
N TYR A 354 27.62 5.25 23.21
CA TYR A 354 26.41 5.32 22.38
C TYR A 354 25.35 4.33 22.84
N VAL A 355 25.77 3.07 23.08
CA VAL A 355 24.87 2.03 23.60
C VAL A 355 24.28 2.42 24.95
N ARG A 356 25.08 2.99 25.86
CA ARG A 356 24.59 3.45 27.18
C ARG A 356 23.62 4.61 27.03
N SER A 357 23.92 5.56 26.16
CA SER A 357 23.06 6.74 25.92
C SER A 357 21.69 6.31 25.40
N ILE A 358 21.66 5.42 24.40
CA ILE A 358 20.41 4.86 23.88
C ILE A 358 19.65 4.08 24.94
N ASN A 359 20.31 3.24 25.74
CA ASN A 359 19.63 2.53 26.82
C ASN A 359 18.98 3.48 27.84
N LYS A 360 19.63 4.60 28.19
CA LYS A 360 19.05 5.64 29.05
C LYS A 360 17.81 6.30 28.40
N VAL A 361 17.86 6.55 27.09
CA VAL A 361 16.69 7.07 26.34
C VAL A 361 15.53 6.06 26.37
N LEU A 362 15.82 4.77 26.16
CA LEU A 362 14.81 3.71 26.19
C LEU A 362 14.24 3.50 27.60
N ASP A 363 15.05 3.64 28.65
CA ASP A 363 14.59 3.63 30.05
C ASP A 363 13.59 4.76 30.30
N GLY A 364 13.92 5.98 29.85
CA GLY A 364 13.01 7.13 29.92
C GLY A 364 11.71 6.91 29.15
N LEU A 365 11.77 6.30 27.97
CA LEU A 365 10.60 5.98 27.16
C LEU A 365 9.67 4.97 27.86
N VAL A 366 10.22 3.88 28.39
CA VAL A 366 9.44 2.86 29.13
C VAL A 366 8.82 3.44 30.41
N ALA A 367 9.57 4.28 31.13
CA ALA A 367 9.09 4.96 32.34
C ALA A 367 8.13 6.12 32.05
N LYS A 368 8.00 6.56 30.79
CA LYS A 368 7.35 7.81 30.37
C LYS A 368 7.94 9.05 31.07
N ASP A 369 9.23 9.01 31.36
CA ASP A 369 10.04 10.11 31.93
C ASP A 369 11.02 10.63 30.89
N TYR A 370 10.50 11.44 29.96
CA TYR A 370 11.25 11.95 28.81
C TYR A 370 12.29 13.01 29.17
N GLU A 371 12.15 13.70 30.31
CA GLU A 371 13.11 14.73 30.74
C GLU A 371 14.40 14.10 31.28
N SER A 372 14.33 12.86 31.79
CA SER A 372 15.48 12.14 32.35
C SER A 372 16.65 11.97 31.37
N CYS A 373 16.38 11.98 30.06
CA CYS A 373 17.37 11.81 29.00
C CYS A 373 17.69 13.10 28.24
N ARG A 374 17.16 14.27 28.64
CA ARG A 374 17.34 15.54 27.94
C ARG A 374 18.80 15.94 27.72
N ASP A 375 19.66 15.59 28.67
CA ASP A 375 21.11 15.84 28.63
C ASP A 375 21.85 15.08 27.52
N LEU A 376 21.20 14.10 26.89
CA LEU A 376 21.75 13.32 25.79
C LEU A 376 21.42 13.89 24.41
N PHE A 377 20.61 14.93 24.32
CA PHE A 377 20.12 15.47 23.04
C PHE A 377 20.64 16.89 22.81
N SER A 378 20.76 17.25 21.53
CA SER A 378 20.74 18.66 21.11
C SER A 378 19.33 19.24 21.31
N THR A 379 19.19 20.57 21.17
CA THR A 379 17.87 21.20 21.30
C THR A 379 16.92 20.72 20.21
N GLU A 380 17.41 20.65 18.97
CA GLU A 380 16.68 20.21 17.79
C GLU A 380 16.37 18.71 17.86
N GLY A 381 17.34 17.89 18.27
CA GLY A 381 17.16 16.45 18.40
C GLY A 381 16.10 16.09 19.46
N TYR A 382 16.04 16.85 20.55
CA TYR A 382 15.01 16.66 21.58
C TYR A 382 13.60 17.04 21.09
N ASP A 383 13.46 18.09 20.26
CA ASP A 383 12.19 18.46 19.65
C ASP A 383 11.69 17.34 18.72
N ILE A 384 12.55 16.80 17.87
CA ILE A 384 12.21 15.70 16.96
C ILE A 384 11.82 14.44 17.76
N TYR A 385 12.61 14.10 18.78
CA TYR A 385 12.32 12.98 19.68
C TYR A 385 10.93 13.13 20.32
N THR A 386 10.64 14.25 20.97
CA THR A 386 9.36 14.47 21.63
C THR A 386 8.19 14.47 20.64
N ARG A 387 8.36 15.02 19.43
CA ARG A 387 7.36 14.94 18.35
C ARG A 387 7.13 13.51 17.89
N LEU A 388 8.18 12.71 17.72
CA LEU A 388 8.07 11.31 17.31
C LEU A 388 7.42 10.44 18.38
N LEU A 389 7.63 10.73 19.66
CA LEU A 389 6.91 10.07 20.75
C LEU A 389 5.42 10.43 20.78
N ASN A 390 5.11 11.71 20.54
CA ASN A 390 3.74 12.20 20.45
C ASN A 390 3.04 11.80 19.14
N TYR A 391 3.81 11.40 18.12
CA TYR A 391 3.27 10.99 16.82
C TYR A 391 2.25 9.87 17.00
N GLY A 392 2.51 8.86 17.83
CA GLY A 392 1.50 7.87 18.18
C GLY A 392 1.94 6.92 19.29
N ASN A 393 1.58 7.26 20.55
CA ASN A 393 1.75 6.44 21.76
C ASN A 393 2.89 5.41 21.70
N ALA A 394 4.10 5.88 21.40
CA ALA A 394 5.21 5.01 21.02
C ALA A 394 5.60 4.07 22.17
N ARG A 395 5.78 2.78 21.87
CA ARG A 395 6.24 1.77 22.84
C ARG A 395 7.40 0.98 22.26
N VAL A 396 8.39 0.68 23.09
CA VAL A 396 9.53 -0.16 22.72
C VAL A 396 9.06 -1.61 22.65
N VAL A 397 9.27 -2.26 21.51
CA VAL A 397 8.92 -3.69 21.35
C VAL A 397 9.94 -4.57 22.07
N ARG A 398 11.23 -4.33 21.81
CA ARG A 398 12.35 -4.97 22.49
C ARG A 398 13.62 -4.17 22.32
N ARG A 399 14.57 -4.30 23.26
CA ARG A 399 15.96 -3.94 22.99
C ARG A 399 16.58 -4.96 22.04
N GLY A 400 16.99 -4.50 20.86
CA GLY A 400 17.77 -5.29 19.91
C GLY A 400 19.28 -5.11 20.14
N PRO A 401 20.13 -5.99 19.56
CA PRO A 401 21.51 -5.59 19.34
C PRO A 401 21.51 -4.31 18.50
N LEU A 402 22.15 -3.26 19.02
CA LEU A 402 22.21 -1.98 18.34
C LEU A 402 23.25 -2.04 17.23
N LYS A 403 22.86 -1.66 16.01
CA LYS A 403 23.79 -1.52 14.89
C LYS A 403 24.31 -0.09 14.87
N LEU A 404 25.63 0.08 15.02
CA LEU A 404 26.29 1.37 15.00
C LEU A 404 27.00 1.58 13.66
N ILE A 405 26.67 2.66 12.96
CA ILE A 405 27.32 3.06 11.70
C ILE A 405 27.97 4.42 11.91
N ASN A 406 29.25 4.54 11.57
CA ASN A 406 29.95 5.82 11.57
C ASN A 406 29.95 6.40 10.16
N PHE A 407 29.50 7.64 10.02
CA PHE A 407 29.49 8.35 8.75
C PHE A 407 29.54 9.86 8.99
N ASP A 408 30.43 10.55 8.29
CA ASP A 408 30.63 12.01 8.35
C ASP A 408 30.71 12.60 9.77
N GLY A 409 31.54 12.01 10.63
CA GLY A 409 31.70 12.43 12.03
C GLY A 409 30.49 12.15 12.94
N SER A 410 29.41 11.60 12.38
CA SER A 410 28.19 11.21 13.08
C SER A 410 28.13 9.71 13.34
N VAL A 411 27.35 9.31 14.35
CA VAL A 411 27.11 7.89 14.67
C VAL A 411 25.62 7.61 14.58
N TYR A 412 25.23 6.66 13.73
CA TYR A 412 23.86 6.23 13.53
C TYR A 412 23.64 4.93 14.31
N CYS A 413 22.72 4.96 15.27
CA CYS A 413 22.31 3.82 16.06
C CYS A 413 20.97 3.29 15.56
N ARG A 414 20.98 2.10 14.98
CA ARG A 414 19.85 1.50 14.25
C ARG A 414 19.30 0.25 14.96
N SER A 415 18.19 -0.28 14.44
CA SER A 415 17.54 -1.53 14.86
C SER A 415 16.81 -1.49 16.21
N ILE A 416 16.06 -0.42 16.46
CA ILE A 416 15.17 -0.32 17.63
C ILE A 416 13.72 -0.42 17.16
N PRO A 417 13.08 -1.61 17.24
CA PRO A 417 11.69 -1.77 16.84
C PRO A 417 10.77 -1.09 17.85
N MET A 418 9.95 -0.16 17.37
CA MET A 418 8.93 0.52 18.14
C MET A 418 7.56 0.34 17.50
N ILE A 419 6.53 0.20 18.34
CA ILE A 419 5.14 0.20 17.92
C ILE A 419 4.51 1.56 18.18
N PHE A 420 3.74 2.04 17.20
CA PHE A 420 3.04 3.31 17.22
C PHE A 420 1.54 3.07 17.08
N SER A 421 0.76 3.65 18.00
CA SER A 421 -0.70 3.54 18.02
C SER A 421 -1.38 4.90 18.19
N PHE A 422 -2.55 5.05 17.57
CA PHE A 422 -3.25 6.33 17.43
C PHE A 422 -4.67 6.18 17.95
N GLY A 423 -5.24 7.23 18.55
CA GLY A 423 -6.49 7.14 19.31
C GLY A 423 -7.70 6.77 18.45
N ASN A 424 -7.73 7.20 17.19
CA ASN A 424 -8.84 6.91 16.27
C ASN A 424 -8.47 5.92 15.15
N ASN A 425 -7.39 5.14 15.31
CA ASN A 425 -6.95 4.22 14.26
C ASN A 425 -7.11 2.75 14.68
N TYR A 426 -7.55 1.92 13.76
CA TYR A 426 -7.69 0.47 13.93
C TYR A 426 -6.41 -0.29 13.54
N LYS A 427 -5.34 0.41 13.16
CA LYS A 427 -4.03 -0.14 12.75
C LYS A 427 -2.90 0.43 13.60
N THR A 428 -2.00 -0.45 14.04
CA THR A 428 -0.73 -0.07 14.65
C THR A 428 0.38 -0.16 13.60
N PHE A 429 1.44 0.62 13.79
CA PHE A 429 2.60 0.58 12.91
C PHE A 429 3.81 0.11 13.70
N MET A 430 4.60 -0.80 13.12
CA MET A 430 5.91 -1.14 13.65
C MET A 430 6.96 -0.50 12.76
N GLU A 431 7.80 0.36 13.33
CA GLU A 431 8.90 1.01 12.62
C GLU A 431 10.21 0.82 13.40
N ASN A 432 11.29 0.61 12.68
CA ASN A 432 12.62 0.67 13.26
C ASN A 432 12.99 2.15 13.44
N VAL A 433 13.44 2.52 14.64
CA VAL A 433 13.89 3.88 14.93
C VAL A 433 15.42 3.96 14.86
N VAL A 434 15.92 5.02 14.23
CA VAL A 434 17.34 5.34 14.10
C VAL A 434 17.62 6.61 14.89
N PHE A 435 18.63 6.56 15.75
CA PHE A 435 19.13 7.72 16.49
C PHE A 435 20.46 8.17 15.89
N SER A 436 20.54 9.43 15.50
CA SER A 436 21.77 10.03 14.97
C SER A 436 22.44 10.83 16.07
N PHE A 437 23.74 10.60 16.24
CA PHE A 437 24.60 11.36 17.13
C PHE A 437 25.52 12.27 16.32
N ASP A 438 25.65 13.52 16.75
CA ASP A 438 26.62 14.46 16.20
C ASP A 438 28.05 14.17 16.65
N SER A 439 28.99 15.00 16.19
CA SER A 439 30.40 14.92 16.54
C SER A 439 30.70 15.17 18.04
N GLU A 440 29.79 15.80 18.77
CA GLU A 440 29.92 16.02 20.22
C GLU A 440 29.43 14.80 21.04
N GLY A 441 28.72 13.90 20.38
CA GLY A 441 28.09 12.71 20.96
C GLY A 441 26.70 13.00 21.53
N LEU A 442 26.04 14.09 21.11
CA LEU A 442 24.64 14.35 21.43
C LEU A 442 23.74 13.82 20.32
N ILE A 443 22.56 13.35 20.70
CA ILE A 443 21.54 12.92 19.74
C ILE A 443 20.97 14.19 19.08
N ASN A 444 21.18 14.31 17.77
CA ASN A 444 20.76 15.46 16.99
C ASN A 444 19.56 15.17 16.07
N ASP A 445 19.24 13.90 15.83
CA ASP A 445 18.10 13.50 15.01
C ASP A 445 17.54 12.12 15.39
N VAL A 446 16.25 11.89 15.11
CA VAL A 446 15.55 10.62 15.32
C VAL A 446 14.62 10.35 14.13
N THR A 447 14.87 9.27 13.40
CA THR A 447 14.14 8.94 12.17
C THR A 447 13.56 7.54 12.17
N PHE A 448 12.53 7.33 11.33
CA PHE A 448 12.11 5.99 10.92
C PHE A 448 13.10 5.44 9.90
N GLY A 449 13.59 4.23 10.16
CA GLY A 449 14.46 3.51 9.24
C GLY A 449 13.70 3.04 8.00
N ILE A 450 14.40 3.04 6.86
CA ILE A 450 13.91 2.32 5.67
C ILE A 450 13.98 0.81 5.89
N GLU A 451 13.24 0.07 5.07
CA GLU A 451 13.19 -1.38 5.12
C GLU A 451 14.58 -2.00 4.88
N SER A 452 14.90 -3.10 5.58
CA SER A 452 16.21 -3.76 5.50
C SER A 452 16.61 -4.16 4.07
N GLU A 453 15.67 -4.58 3.22
CA GLU A 453 15.92 -4.88 1.80
C GLU A 453 16.31 -3.62 1.02
N SER A 454 15.60 -2.50 1.20
CA SER A 454 15.95 -1.24 0.54
C SER A 454 17.31 -0.70 0.99
N LEU A 455 17.66 -0.94 2.26
CA LEU A 455 19.01 -0.67 2.76
C LEU A 455 20.04 -1.60 2.08
N HIS A 456 19.78 -2.90 1.99
CA HIS A 456 20.67 -3.86 1.32
C HIS A 456 20.86 -3.52 -0.17
N ASP A 457 19.79 -3.15 -0.88
CA ASP A 457 19.82 -2.74 -2.28
C ASP A 457 20.70 -1.52 -2.53
N ILE A 458 20.65 -0.52 -1.64
CA ILE A 458 21.52 0.66 -1.75
C ILE A 458 22.95 0.30 -1.39
N LEU A 459 23.16 -0.47 -0.31
CA LEU A 459 24.49 -0.84 0.18
C LEU A 459 25.25 -1.77 -0.78
N SER A 460 24.54 -2.66 -1.46
CA SER A 460 25.11 -3.63 -2.41
C SER A 460 25.64 -3.01 -3.70
N LYS A 461 25.37 -1.71 -3.97
CA LYS A 461 25.88 -0.99 -5.16
C LYS A 461 27.39 -0.70 -5.02
N THR A 462 28.23 -1.69 -5.26
CA THR A 462 29.71 -1.61 -5.14
C THR A 462 30.36 -0.51 -5.99
N GLN A 463 29.72 -0.09 -7.07
CA GLN A 463 30.17 0.98 -7.96
C GLN A 463 29.92 2.40 -7.44
N TRP A 464 29.22 2.56 -6.32
CA TRP A 464 28.95 3.86 -5.69
C TRP A 464 29.87 4.07 -4.50
N GLU A 465 30.28 5.33 -4.29
CA GLU A 465 30.99 5.76 -3.08
C GLU A 465 30.14 5.45 -1.84
N ASP A 466 30.77 4.98 -0.76
CA ASP A 466 30.07 4.62 0.47
C ASP A 466 29.35 5.82 1.10
N ASP A 467 29.94 7.02 0.96
CA ASP A 467 29.33 8.27 1.40
C ASP A 467 27.99 8.54 0.70
N ALA A 468 27.95 8.34 -0.62
CA ALA A 468 26.74 8.55 -1.41
C ALA A 468 25.61 7.61 -0.98
N LYS A 469 25.94 6.36 -0.64
CA LYS A 469 24.96 5.38 -0.15
C LYS A 469 24.35 5.83 1.17
N MET A 470 25.18 6.26 2.12
CA MET A 470 24.71 6.73 3.42
C MET A 470 23.87 8.01 3.30
N VAL A 471 24.27 8.96 2.45
CA VAL A 471 23.48 10.16 2.18
C VAL A 471 22.09 9.81 1.62
N LEU A 472 22.01 8.85 0.68
CA LEU A 472 20.73 8.41 0.11
C LEU A 472 19.83 7.69 1.12
N ILE A 473 20.41 6.83 1.97
CA ILE A 473 19.67 6.15 3.05
C ILE A 473 19.10 7.20 4.01
N ASN A 474 19.94 8.08 4.53
CA ASN A 474 19.54 9.14 5.47
C ASN A 474 18.50 10.08 4.85
N PHE A 475 18.63 10.38 3.55
CA PHE A 475 17.67 11.20 2.83
C PHE A 475 16.28 10.55 2.76
N LEU A 476 16.19 9.25 2.45
CA LEU A 476 14.90 8.53 2.40
C LEU A 476 14.26 8.39 3.79
N GLU A 477 15.07 8.12 4.82
CA GLU A 477 14.63 8.05 6.21
C GLU A 477 14.11 9.40 6.71
N GLY A 478 14.86 10.47 6.44
CA GLY A 478 14.46 11.84 6.73
C GLY A 478 13.18 12.23 5.98
N TYR A 479 13.06 11.89 4.70
CA TYR A 479 11.85 12.16 3.90
C TYR A 479 10.61 11.46 4.51
N LYS A 480 10.71 10.16 4.81
CA LYS A 480 9.61 9.39 5.43
C LYS A 480 9.22 9.98 6.79
N THR A 481 10.21 10.26 7.63
CA THR A 481 10.00 10.82 8.98
C THR A 481 9.38 12.22 8.91
N ALA A 482 9.82 13.07 7.99
CA ALA A 482 9.32 14.43 7.86
C ALA A 482 7.83 14.47 7.47
N PHE A 483 7.38 13.54 6.63
CA PHE A 483 5.95 13.40 6.33
C PHE A 483 5.16 12.92 7.55
N ALA A 484 5.67 11.92 8.26
CA ALA A 484 5.02 11.42 9.48
C ALA A 484 4.86 12.52 10.54
N LEU A 485 5.93 13.26 10.83
CA LEU A 485 5.90 14.36 11.78
C LEU A 485 5.27 15.65 11.24
N MET A 486 4.82 15.65 9.98
CA MET A 486 4.30 16.84 9.28
C MET A 486 5.28 18.03 9.35
N ASN A 487 6.58 17.74 9.31
CA ASN A 487 7.66 18.72 9.45
C ASN A 487 7.85 19.51 8.13
N ILE A 488 6.97 20.49 7.92
CA ILE A 488 6.93 21.27 6.69
C ILE A 488 8.23 22.05 6.43
N ASP A 489 8.93 22.47 7.49
CA ASP A 489 10.19 23.21 7.37
C ASP A 489 11.30 22.31 6.83
N HIS A 490 11.41 21.08 7.36
CA HIS A 490 12.33 20.08 6.82
C HIS A 490 11.98 19.73 5.37
N ILE A 491 10.71 19.45 5.08
CA ILE A 491 10.27 19.15 3.69
C ILE A 491 10.60 20.32 2.77
N SER A 492 10.39 21.57 3.18
CA SER A 492 10.75 22.74 2.36
C SER A 492 12.26 22.85 2.14
N SER A 493 13.07 22.52 3.15
CA SER A 493 14.53 22.67 3.11
C SER A 493 15.22 21.74 2.10
N ILE A 494 14.64 20.56 1.83
CA ILE A 494 15.21 19.55 0.93
C ILE A 494 14.80 19.73 -0.54
N PHE A 495 14.05 20.78 -0.89
CA PHE A 495 13.74 21.10 -2.29
C PHE A 495 14.61 22.25 -2.79
N SER A 496 15.14 22.13 -4.01
CA SER A 496 15.73 23.27 -4.71
C SER A 496 14.69 24.37 -4.93
N ASP A 497 15.10 25.63 -4.93
CA ASP A 497 14.18 26.76 -5.13
C ASP A 497 13.56 26.77 -6.53
N ASP A 498 14.25 26.19 -7.51
CA ASP A 498 13.79 25.98 -8.89
C ASP A 498 13.25 24.57 -9.15
N ALA A 499 12.95 23.79 -8.11
CA ALA A 499 12.51 22.40 -8.25
C ALA A 499 11.28 22.26 -9.16
N LEU A 500 11.36 21.30 -10.08
CA LEU A 500 10.25 20.86 -10.92
C LEU A 500 9.38 19.87 -10.14
N ILE A 501 8.18 20.28 -9.77
CA ILE A 501 7.25 19.42 -9.05
C ILE A 501 6.07 19.09 -9.95
N ILE A 502 5.83 17.80 -10.19
CA ILE A 502 4.70 17.30 -10.95
C ILE A 502 3.84 16.44 -10.02
N THR A 503 2.59 16.80 -9.85
CA THR A 503 1.59 15.99 -9.12
C THR A 503 0.55 15.52 -10.11
N GLY A 504 0.50 14.22 -10.37
CA GLY A 504 -0.66 13.59 -11.00
C GLY A 504 -1.82 13.58 -10.01
N LYS A 505 -3.01 13.95 -10.48
CA LYS A 505 -4.26 13.71 -9.75
C LYS A 505 -5.24 13.05 -10.70
N LYS A 506 -5.94 12.02 -10.20
CA LYS A 506 -7.12 11.48 -10.88
C LYS A 506 -8.26 12.49 -10.77
N VAL A 507 -8.72 13.03 -11.89
CA VAL A 507 -9.85 13.96 -11.96
C VAL A 507 -10.99 13.33 -12.73
N THR A 508 -12.18 13.34 -12.13
CA THR A 508 -13.41 13.05 -12.84
C THR A 508 -13.82 14.33 -13.55
N ARG A 509 -13.62 14.40 -14.86
CA ARG A 509 -14.09 15.54 -15.65
C ARG A 509 -15.58 15.36 -15.91
N THR A 510 -16.35 16.33 -15.44
CA THR A 510 -17.73 16.55 -15.86
C THR A 510 -17.71 17.66 -16.90
N VAL A 511 -17.80 17.32 -18.19
CA VAL A 511 -17.95 18.35 -19.23
C VAL A 511 -19.43 18.68 -19.35
N ILE A 512 -19.79 19.95 -19.21
CA ILE A 512 -21.13 20.47 -19.52
C ILE A 512 -21.05 21.33 -20.77
N GLU A 513 -21.35 20.75 -21.93
CA GLU A 513 -21.43 21.48 -23.20
C GLU A 513 -22.87 21.43 -23.71
N GLY A 514 -23.51 22.57 -23.97
CA GLY A 514 -24.90 22.62 -24.46
C GLY A 514 -25.98 22.07 -23.50
N GLY A 515 -25.66 21.77 -22.23
CA GLY A 515 -26.57 21.09 -21.28
C GLY A 515 -26.34 19.58 -21.16
N ILE A 516 -25.25 19.06 -21.72
CA ILE A 516 -24.87 17.64 -21.78
C ILE A 516 -23.83 17.34 -20.70
N GLN A 517 -24.03 16.34 -19.84
CA GLN A 517 -23.09 16.01 -18.76
C GLN A 517 -22.28 14.73 -19.09
N LEU A 518 -21.02 14.89 -19.50
CA LEU A 518 -20.09 13.77 -19.79
C LEU A 518 -19.21 13.48 -18.57
N GLN A 519 -19.11 12.23 -18.11
CA GLN A 519 -18.20 11.83 -17.02
C GLN A 519 -17.08 10.94 -17.56
N GLY A 520 -15.84 11.43 -17.52
CA GLY A 520 -14.64 10.65 -17.84
C GLY A 520 -13.58 10.80 -16.75
N GLU A 521 -12.78 9.75 -16.54
CA GLU A 521 -11.60 9.81 -15.69
C GLU A 521 -10.42 10.31 -16.53
N ALA A 522 -9.77 11.39 -16.10
CA ALA A 522 -8.56 11.89 -16.71
C ALA A 522 -7.49 12.09 -15.63
N PHE A 523 -6.22 11.92 -16.00
CA PHE A 523 -5.12 12.31 -15.13
C PHE A 523 -4.72 13.75 -15.46
N GLU A 524 -4.73 14.61 -14.45
CA GLU A 524 -4.22 15.97 -14.57
C GLU A 524 -2.85 16.02 -13.90
N TYR A 525 -1.81 16.19 -14.71
CA TYR A 525 -0.46 16.46 -14.23
C TYR A 525 -0.30 17.95 -13.98
N ASN A 526 -0.30 18.31 -12.71
CA ASN A 526 -0.13 19.69 -12.30
C ASN A 526 1.35 19.97 -12.03
N ARG A 527 1.94 20.83 -12.86
CA ARG A 527 3.27 21.40 -12.61
C ARG A 527 3.16 22.50 -11.55
N GLN A 528 3.93 22.37 -10.49
CA GLN A 528 3.94 23.29 -9.36
C GLN A 528 5.35 23.81 -9.10
N THR A 529 5.45 25.06 -8.63
CA THR A 529 6.65 25.59 -7.99
C THR A 529 6.79 25.04 -6.57
N LYS A 530 8.00 25.04 -5.99
CA LYS A 530 8.25 24.70 -4.57
C LYS A 530 7.27 25.43 -3.64
N ALA A 531 7.12 26.74 -3.81
CA ALA A 531 6.24 27.54 -2.95
C ALA A 531 4.76 27.13 -3.05
N GLN A 532 4.27 26.75 -4.23
CA GLN A 532 2.90 26.24 -4.39
C GLN A 532 2.74 24.87 -3.72
N TYR A 533 3.68 23.96 -3.96
CA TYR A 533 3.65 22.61 -3.41
C TYR A 533 3.65 22.63 -1.87
N ILE A 534 4.58 23.38 -1.26
CA ILE A 534 4.70 23.47 0.20
C ILE A 534 3.43 24.06 0.83
N ARG A 535 2.84 25.12 0.25
CA ARG A 535 1.56 25.67 0.75
C ARG A 535 0.40 24.67 0.67
N ASN A 536 0.34 23.88 -0.40
CA ASN A 536 -0.69 22.85 -0.57
C ASN A 536 -0.50 21.73 0.46
N LEU A 537 0.74 21.33 0.69
CA LEU A 537 1.10 20.29 1.66
C LEU A 537 0.80 20.73 3.09
N GLU A 538 1.16 21.96 3.46
CA GLU A 538 0.87 22.55 4.77
C GLU A 538 -0.65 22.56 5.05
N ARG A 539 -1.46 22.96 4.06
CA ARG A 539 -2.92 22.92 4.18
C ARG A 539 -3.43 21.50 4.40
N SER A 540 -2.85 20.52 3.71
CA SER A 540 -3.21 19.11 3.81
C SER A 540 -2.89 18.53 5.19
N PHE A 541 -1.77 18.93 5.81
CA PHE A 541 -1.34 18.42 7.11
C PHE A 541 -2.28 18.82 8.25
N ARG A 542 -2.88 20.01 8.19
CA ARG A 542 -3.77 20.54 9.25
C ARG A 542 -4.98 19.66 9.58
N SER A 543 -5.40 18.78 8.67
CA SER A 543 -6.58 17.92 8.87
C SER A 543 -6.24 16.47 9.20
N LYS A 544 -4.96 16.12 9.41
CA LYS A 544 -4.51 14.74 9.58
C LYS A 544 -4.08 14.48 11.02
N GLU A 545 -4.44 13.33 11.55
CA GLU A 545 -3.93 12.83 12.84
C GLU A 545 -2.57 12.15 12.67
N TYR A 546 -2.36 11.46 11.55
CA TYR A 546 -1.12 10.78 11.23
C TYR A 546 -0.89 10.72 9.71
N ILE A 547 0.36 10.48 9.32
CA ILE A 547 0.76 10.18 7.93
C ILE A 547 1.79 9.05 7.94
N ASN A 548 1.41 7.86 7.48
CA ASN A 548 2.33 6.76 7.29
C ASN A 548 2.67 6.63 5.80
N LEU A 549 3.96 6.68 5.47
CA LEU A 549 4.46 6.32 4.14
C LEU A 549 5.03 4.90 4.19
N LYS A 550 4.51 4.01 3.35
CA LYS A 550 5.12 2.71 3.06
C LYS A 550 5.81 2.77 1.71
N PHE A 551 7.07 2.33 1.68
CA PHE A 551 7.87 2.27 0.46
C PHE A 551 8.01 0.81 0.01
N SER A 552 7.76 0.59 -1.28
CA SER A 552 7.96 -0.69 -1.94
C SER A 552 8.67 -0.47 -3.26
N ASN A 553 9.40 -1.48 -3.73
CA ASN A 553 10.08 -1.45 -5.02
C ASN A 553 11.01 -0.23 -5.19
N VAL A 554 11.79 0.10 -4.15
CA VAL A 554 12.75 1.20 -4.19
C VAL A 554 13.82 0.89 -5.22
N SER A 555 14.01 1.78 -6.18
CA SER A 555 15.04 1.68 -7.22
C SER A 555 15.82 2.98 -7.27
N VAL A 556 17.14 2.90 -7.16
CA VAL A 556 18.01 4.06 -7.23
C VAL A 556 18.97 3.91 -8.41
N LEU A 557 19.00 4.94 -9.25
CA LEU A 557 19.84 5.01 -10.44
C LEU A 557 20.70 6.28 -10.39
N LYS A 558 21.99 6.14 -10.63
CA LYS A 558 22.91 7.28 -10.75
C LYS A 558 22.82 7.85 -12.17
N THR A 559 22.70 9.17 -12.32
CA THR A 559 22.74 9.76 -13.67
C THR A 559 24.14 9.67 -14.26
N THR A 560 24.21 9.35 -15.55
CA THR A 560 25.43 9.44 -16.37
C THR A 560 25.33 10.56 -17.41
N ARG A 561 24.20 11.30 -17.43
CA ARG A 561 23.95 12.38 -18.38
C ARG A 561 24.46 13.71 -17.80
N GLY A 562 25.34 14.37 -18.55
CA GLY A 562 25.91 15.68 -18.20
C GLY A 562 27.20 15.58 -17.37
N THR A 563 27.69 16.73 -16.89
CA THR A 563 28.93 16.83 -16.10
C THR A 563 28.71 16.69 -14.58
N ASN A 564 27.45 16.66 -14.10
CA ASN A 564 27.14 16.53 -12.68
C ASN A 564 27.01 15.05 -12.29
N THR A 565 28.04 14.52 -11.62
CA THR A 565 28.11 13.12 -11.16
C THR A 565 27.38 12.88 -9.84
N ASN A 566 26.74 13.88 -9.25
CA ASN A 566 26.13 13.81 -7.91
C ASN A 566 24.60 13.74 -7.95
N LEU A 567 24.00 13.51 -9.13
CA LEU A 567 22.57 13.40 -9.31
C LEU A 567 22.11 11.93 -9.32
N TYR A 568 21.09 11.64 -8.50
CA TYR A 568 20.53 10.31 -8.32
C TYR A 568 19.01 10.35 -8.53
N GLY A 569 18.52 9.45 -9.37
CA GLY A 569 17.10 9.22 -9.58
C GLY A 569 16.61 8.10 -8.67
N ILE A 570 15.62 8.37 -7.85
CA ILE A 570 14.99 7.43 -6.93
C ILE A 570 13.57 7.20 -7.39
N GLN A 571 13.20 5.96 -7.72
CA GLN A 571 11.84 5.52 -8.02
C GLN A 571 11.32 4.67 -6.86
N VAL A 572 10.11 4.93 -6.39
CA VAL A 572 9.50 4.21 -5.27
C VAL A 572 8.01 4.01 -5.53
N LYS A 573 7.49 2.79 -5.32
CA LYS A 573 6.05 2.60 -5.12
C LYS A 573 5.73 3.10 -3.71
N GLN A 574 4.96 4.17 -3.63
CA GLN A 574 4.61 4.85 -2.40
C GLN A 574 3.14 4.61 -2.10
N ASP A 575 2.88 3.97 -0.96
CA ASP A 575 1.56 4.00 -0.34
C ASP A 575 1.55 5.08 0.75
N TYR A 576 0.61 6.01 0.61
CA TYR A 576 0.35 7.11 1.53
C TYR A 576 -0.90 6.79 2.34
N PHE A 577 -0.79 6.73 3.66
CA PHE A 577 -1.93 6.53 4.55
C PHE A 577 -2.01 7.65 5.57
N SER A 578 -3.21 8.18 5.77
CA SER A 578 -3.51 9.16 6.80
C SER A 578 -4.90 8.92 7.37
N SER A 579 -5.22 9.61 8.46
CA SER A 579 -6.51 9.43 9.15
C SER A 579 -7.76 9.71 8.32
N ASN A 580 -7.66 10.38 7.17
CA ASN A 580 -8.81 10.70 6.31
C ASN A 580 -8.54 10.59 4.80
N TYR A 581 -7.37 10.09 4.41
CA TYR A 581 -6.97 9.98 3.02
C TYR A 581 -5.95 8.86 2.84
N GLY A 582 -6.12 8.08 1.78
CA GLY A 582 -5.14 7.11 1.31
C GLY A 582 -4.86 7.33 -0.17
N ASP A 583 -3.63 7.11 -0.61
CA ASP A 583 -3.26 7.14 -2.03
C ASP A 583 -2.11 6.17 -2.30
N SER A 584 -2.10 5.58 -3.48
CA SER A 584 -1.07 4.62 -3.89
C SER A 584 -0.58 5.01 -5.27
N GLY A 585 0.73 5.18 -5.41
CA GLY A 585 1.31 5.66 -6.66
C GLY A 585 2.81 5.49 -6.73
N TYR A 586 3.40 6.04 -7.78
CA TYR A 586 4.83 6.00 -8.06
C TYR A 586 5.42 7.37 -7.81
N LEU A 587 6.32 7.44 -6.84
CA LEU A 587 7.14 8.61 -6.54
C LEU A 587 8.43 8.50 -7.33
N TYR A 588 8.81 9.58 -7.99
CA TYR A 588 10.16 9.76 -8.50
C TYR A 588 10.78 11.03 -7.95
N LEU A 589 12.03 10.92 -7.50
CA LEU A 589 12.86 12.02 -7.00
C LEU A 589 14.16 12.07 -7.80
N LEU A 590 14.53 13.24 -8.32
CA LEU A 590 15.89 13.53 -8.78
C LEU A 590 16.58 14.36 -7.70
N VAL A 591 17.57 13.75 -7.04
CA VAL A 591 18.25 14.29 -5.86
C VAL A 591 19.71 14.60 -6.21
N ASP A 592 20.14 15.83 -5.93
CA ASP A 592 21.54 16.22 -5.96
C ASP A 592 22.15 16.06 -4.56
N ILE A 593 23.22 15.27 -4.46
CA ILE A 593 23.96 15.01 -3.22
C ILE A 593 25.34 15.68 -3.20
N ALA A 594 25.59 16.68 -4.04
CA ALA A 594 26.85 17.42 -4.07
C ALA A 594 27.22 18.04 -2.71
N ASP A 595 26.21 18.56 -2.00
CA ASP A 595 26.29 18.89 -0.58
C ASP A 595 25.70 17.73 0.22
N GLN A 596 26.59 16.88 0.76
CA GLN A 596 26.20 15.68 1.51
C GLN A 596 25.37 16.01 2.76
N SER A 597 25.57 17.20 3.34
CA SER A 597 24.83 17.67 4.52
C SER A 597 23.43 18.17 4.19
N ARG A 598 23.18 18.51 2.92
CA ARG A 598 21.90 19.05 2.45
C ARG A 598 21.57 18.57 1.03
N PRO A 599 21.15 17.30 0.88
CA PRO A 599 20.65 16.79 -0.39
C PRO A 599 19.44 17.59 -0.87
N LEU A 600 19.40 17.91 -2.17
CA LEU A 600 18.35 18.74 -2.76
C LEU A 600 17.58 18.00 -3.85
N ILE A 601 16.26 18.05 -3.75
CA ILE A 601 15.34 17.57 -4.77
C ILE A 601 15.23 18.63 -5.86
N HIS A 602 15.66 18.29 -7.08
CA HIS A 602 15.46 19.10 -8.28
C HIS A 602 14.20 18.72 -9.06
N VAL A 603 13.83 17.44 -9.03
CA VAL A 603 12.60 16.97 -9.66
C VAL A 603 11.85 16.07 -8.69
N ARG A 604 10.56 16.31 -8.52
CA ARG A 604 9.66 15.44 -7.78
C ARG A 604 8.40 15.18 -8.59
N THR A 605 8.19 13.94 -9.00
CA THR A 605 6.97 13.53 -9.67
C THR A 605 6.20 12.53 -8.82
N TRP A 606 4.88 12.60 -8.86
CA TRP A 606 4.03 11.57 -8.29
C TRP A 606 2.96 11.19 -9.32
N GLN A 607 2.87 9.91 -9.66
CA GLN A 607 1.91 9.36 -10.63
C GLN A 607 1.03 8.30 -9.96
N PRO A 608 -0.30 8.33 -10.11
CA PRO A 608 -1.17 7.28 -9.56
C PRO A 608 -0.92 5.93 -10.26
N GLU A 609 -0.74 5.96 -11.57
CA GLU A 609 -0.54 4.78 -12.42
C GLU A 609 0.62 5.06 -13.42
N PRO A 610 1.30 4.01 -13.93
CA PRO A 610 2.27 4.18 -15.01
C PRO A 610 1.62 4.78 -16.24
N ASP A 611 2.32 5.69 -16.92
CA ASP A 611 1.81 6.27 -18.17
C ASP A 611 1.84 5.23 -19.31
N PRO A 612 0.78 5.13 -20.15
CA PRO A 612 0.75 4.17 -21.25
C PRO A 612 1.89 4.30 -22.26
N ASP A 613 2.41 5.51 -22.48
CA ASP A 613 3.39 5.80 -23.53
C ASP A 613 4.83 5.70 -23.01
N PHE A 614 5.08 6.16 -21.77
CA PHE A 614 6.44 6.26 -21.22
C PHE A 614 6.63 5.57 -19.86
N GLY A 615 5.60 4.95 -19.29
CA GLY A 615 5.66 4.27 -18.01
C GLY A 615 5.82 5.22 -16.82
N ILE A 616 6.67 4.81 -15.87
CA ILE A 616 6.95 5.59 -14.66
C ILE A 616 8.04 6.62 -14.96
N TYR A 617 7.87 7.86 -14.49
CA TYR A 617 8.91 8.90 -14.60
C TYR A 617 10.23 8.43 -13.98
N GLY A 618 11.31 8.72 -14.68
CA GLY A 618 12.67 8.35 -14.35
C GLY A 618 13.67 9.16 -15.17
N ILE A 619 14.97 8.94 -14.94
CA ILE A 619 16.04 9.67 -15.65
C ILE A 619 15.93 9.51 -17.18
N GLN A 620 15.34 8.41 -17.64
CA GLN A 620 15.26 8.04 -19.06
C GLN A 620 14.25 8.91 -19.85
N ASN A 621 13.18 9.38 -19.19
CA ASN A 621 11.97 9.95 -19.80
C ASN A 621 11.55 11.30 -19.17
N LEU A 622 12.50 11.99 -18.53
CA LEU A 622 12.34 13.34 -17.97
C LEU A 622 12.72 14.47 -18.92
#